data_AF-A0A5N5WTB9-F1
#
_entry.id   AF-A0A5N5WTB9-F1
#
_cell.length_a   1.000
_cell.length_b   1.000
_cell.length_c   1.000
_cell.angle_alpha   90.00
_cell.angle_beta   90.00
_cell.angle_gamma   90.00
#
_symmetry.space_group_name_H-M   'P 1'
#
loop_
_entity.id
_entity.type
_entity.pdbx_description
1 polymer ?
#
loop_
_entity_poly.entity_id
_entity_poly.type
_entity_poly.pdbx_seq_one_letter_code
_entity_poly.pdbx_strand_id
1 'polypeptide(L)'
;MQILVVGCAGDYVEGSYTENSLSAFEAIVFAAGHDIRHSPQALDFGIHILHVNGEAVPRFTRLARDAGVRRFIHIGGYYPHVTPERINTSTYVRSRRLATDGTFALAGEEVLYALGKIDIPPFGPSGGSNFISTQSLSEATAGALEQGETLKAYLLGDENISFTSYFESFFHAVGNHISVFSLDREHPLLPDSAIYTDRASVVSYEPNPDDVAQLGYRRQDIARAAKELVGLLEPEIGGCQ
;
A
#
# COMPACT_ATOMS: atom_id res chain seq x y z
N MET A 1 17.38 -12.60 8.31
CA MET A 1 16.40 -11.50 8.41
C MET A 1 16.90 -10.45 9.37
N GLN A 2 17.43 -9.34 8.83
CA GLN A 2 17.78 -8.16 9.62
C GLN A 2 16.52 -7.31 9.80
N ILE A 3 16.20 -6.98 11.05
CA ILE A 3 15.05 -6.17 11.45
C ILE A 3 15.60 -4.95 12.16
N LEU A 4 15.16 -3.76 11.73
CA LEU A 4 15.39 -2.54 12.49
C LEU A 4 14.15 -2.23 13.32
N VAL A 5 14.36 -2.00 14.63
CA VAL A 5 13.33 -1.45 15.52
C VAL A 5 13.67 0.01 15.74
N VAL A 6 12.83 0.90 15.23
CA VAL A 6 13.04 2.35 15.36
C VAL A 6 12.56 2.77 16.74
N GLY A 7 13.51 3.23 17.56
CA GLY A 7 13.35 3.58 18.98
C GLY A 7 14.68 3.71 19.74
N CYS A 8 15.76 3.08 19.25
CA CYS A 8 17.08 3.09 19.90
C CYS A 8 18.26 3.46 18.98
N ALA A 9 18.09 3.46 17.66
CA ALA A 9 19.09 3.91 16.70
C ALA A 9 18.53 5.15 16.01
N GLY A 10 19.33 6.20 15.80
CA GLY A 10 18.97 7.37 14.99
C GLY A 10 17.78 8.23 15.46
N ASP A 11 17.72 9.42 14.89
CA ASP A 11 16.60 10.35 14.94
C ASP A 11 15.88 10.37 13.58
N TYR A 12 14.62 9.93 13.58
CA TYR A 12 13.77 9.88 12.38
C TYR A 12 13.16 11.25 12.03
N VAL A 13 13.16 12.20 12.98
CA VAL A 13 12.70 13.58 12.79
C VAL A 13 13.78 14.38 12.07
N GLU A 14 15.01 14.35 12.60
CA GLU A 14 16.16 15.11 12.10
C GLU A 14 16.86 14.48 10.87
N GLY A 15 16.31 13.39 10.32
CA GLY A 15 16.80 12.82 9.06
C GLY A 15 18.16 12.13 9.15
N SER A 16 18.51 11.58 10.32
CA SER A 16 19.77 10.85 10.52
C SER A 16 19.87 9.52 9.75
N TYR A 17 18.76 9.08 9.17
CA TYR A 17 18.67 7.88 8.35
C TYR A 17 18.83 8.22 6.86
N THR A 18 19.52 7.37 6.14
CA THR A 18 19.70 7.43 4.68
C THR A 18 19.23 6.13 4.03
N GLU A 19 18.95 6.14 2.73
CA GLU A 19 18.61 4.92 1.98
C GLU A 19 19.66 3.84 2.18
N ASN A 20 20.95 4.18 2.04
CA ASN A 20 22.07 3.25 2.27
C ASN A 20 22.08 2.65 3.69
N SER A 21 21.67 3.42 4.70
CA SER A 21 21.60 2.89 6.07
C SER A 21 20.43 1.93 6.26
N LEU A 22 19.35 2.12 5.50
CA LEU A 22 18.13 1.32 5.62
C LEU A 22 18.11 0.11 4.68
N SER A 23 18.87 0.14 3.58
CA SER A 23 18.91 -0.92 2.56
C SER A 23 19.46 -2.25 3.07
N ALA A 24 20.12 -2.24 4.23
CA ALA A 24 20.57 -3.46 4.91
C ALA A 24 19.41 -4.25 5.55
N PHE A 25 18.25 -3.63 5.76
CA PHE A 25 17.14 -4.24 6.50
C PHE A 25 16.05 -4.78 5.57
N GLU A 26 15.59 -6.01 5.84
CA GLU A 26 14.48 -6.60 5.11
C GLU A 26 13.11 -6.14 5.64
N ALA A 27 13.08 -5.75 6.91
CA ALA A 27 11.88 -5.32 7.60
C ALA A 27 12.18 -4.24 8.64
N ILE A 28 11.21 -3.36 8.87
CA ILE A 28 11.25 -2.32 9.89
C ILE A 28 10.01 -2.43 10.78
N VAL A 29 10.21 -2.34 12.09
CA VAL A 29 9.15 -2.10 13.07
C VAL A 29 9.33 -0.68 13.60
N PHE A 30 8.38 0.21 13.28
CA PHE A 30 8.40 1.59 13.70
C PHE A 30 7.54 1.79 14.95
N ALA A 31 8.17 2.13 16.08
CA ALA A 31 7.50 2.38 17.36
C ALA A 31 7.88 3.73 17.99
N ALA A 32 8.56 4.60 17.23
CA ALA A 32 9.18 5.83 17.75
C ALA A 32 8.27 7.06 17.73
N GLY A 33 6.96 6.91 17.46
CA GLY A 33 6.04 8.05 17.44
C GLY A 33 5.94 8.73 18.81
N HIS A 34 5.96 10.07 18.82
CA HIS A 34 5.96 10.84 20.06
C HIS A 34 4.60 10.79 20.75
N ASP A 35 4.63 10.40 22.03
CA ASP A 35 3.52 10.50 22.97
C ASP A 35 3.37 11.92 23.58
N ILE A 36 2.26 12.20 24.25
CA ILE A 36 1.95 13.49 24.89
C ILE A 36 3.01 14.00 25.88
N ARG A 37 3.82 13.10 26.42
CA ARG A 37 4.89 13.41 27.37
C ARG A 37 6.14 14.00 26.70
N HIS A 38 6.27 13.92 25.38
CA HIS A 38 7.43 14.42 24.63
C HIS A 38 7.30 15.89 24.22
N SER A 39 6.63 16.70 25.04
CA SER A 39 6.43 18.13 24.76
C SER A 39 7.75 18.91 24.90
N PRO A 40 8.20 19.62 23.86
CA PRO A 40 9.35 20.52 23.98
C PRO A 40 8.98 21.71 24.86
N GLN A 41 9.97 22.27 25.58
CA GLN A 41 9.76 23.42 26.47
C GLN A 41 9.51 24.73 25.70
N ALA A 42 9.94 24.81 24.44
CA ALA A 42 9.98 26.05 23.66
C ALA A 42 8.99 26.08 22.48
N LEU A 43 8.34 24.96 22.14
CA LEU A 43 7.44 24.87 21.00
C LEU A 43 6.00 24.65 21.46
N ASP A 44 5.05 25.15 20.68
CA ASP A 44 3.65 24.75 20.84
C ASP A 44 3.54 23.23 20.67
N PHE A 45 2.96 22.57 21.66
CA PHE A 45 2.84 21.12 21.69
C PHE A 45 2.07 20.56 20.49
N GLY A 46 1.05 21.28 20.01
CA GLY A 46 0.28 20.90 18.83
C GLY A 46 1.12 20.95 17.56
N ILE A 47 1.89 22.02 17.35
CA ILE A 47 2.82 22.15 16.22
C ILE A 47 3.86 21.02 16.24
N HIS A 48 4.49 20.80 17.41
CA HIS A 48 5.50 19.75 17.58
C HIS A 48 4.96 18.37 17.21
N ILE A 49 3.82 17.99 17.79
CA ILE A 49 3.24 16.66 17.61
C ILE A 49 2.77 16.41 16.18
N LEU A 50 2.24 17.43 15.49
CA LEU A 50 1.90 17.29 14.07
C LEU A 50 3.15 17.07 13.21
N HIS A 51 4.24 17.78 13.50
CA HIS A 51 5.50 17.61 12.78
C HIS A 51 6.11 16.22 13.01
N VAL A 52 6.33 15.83 14.27
CA VAL A 52 7.07 14.59 14.60
C VAL A 52 6.27 13.31 14.38
N ASN A 53 4.93 13.36 14.40
CA ASN A 53 4.10 12.19 14.07
C ASN A 53 3.54 12.31 12.65
N GLY A 54 2.76 13.36 12.39
CA GLY A 54 2.00 13.50 11.15
C GLY A 54 2.85 13.69 9.90
N GLU A 55 4.04 14.26 10.01
CA GLU A 55 4.93 14.49 8.86
C GLU A 55 6.15 13.58 8.87
N ALA A 56 6.84 13.46 10.01
CA ALA A 56 8.10 12.73 10.09
C ALA A 56 7.93 11.21 9.98
N VAL A 57 6.83 10.63 10.48
CA VAL A 57 6.59 9.19 10.36
C VAL A 57 6.33 8.80 8.89
N PRO A 58 5.41 9.45 8.14
CA PRO A 58 5.24 9.15 6.72
C PRO A 58 6.51 9.39 5.90
N ARG A 59 7.29 10.43 6.22
CA ARG A 59 8.58 10.70 5.58
C ARG A 59 9.57 9.55 5.78
N PHE A 60 9.68 9.04 7.01
CA PHE A 60 10.53 7.89 7.31
C PHE A 60 10.04 6.60 6.65
N THR A 61 8.73 6.35 6.64
CA THR A 61 8.16 5.20 5.93
C THR A 61 8.49 5.24 4.43
N ARG A 62 8.44 6.43 3.81
CA ARG A 62 8.84 6.62 2.40
C ARG A 62 10.33 6.30 2.19
N LEU A 63 11.20 6.83 3.05
CA LEU A 63 12.63 6.54 3.00
C LEU A 63 12.92 5.03 3.12
N ALA A 64 12.22 4.34 4.02
CA ALA A 64 12.35 2.89 4.18
C ALA A 64 11.94 2.13 2.90
N ARG A 65 10.81 2.51 2.29
CA ARG A 65 10.37 1.95 1.03
C ARG A 65 11.39 2.18 -0.09
N ASP A 66 11.86 3.42 -0.24
CA ASP A 66 12.81 3.81 -1.28
C ASP A 66 14.18 3.10 -1.11
N ALA A 67 14.54 2.78 0.14
CA ALA A 67 15.70 1.94 0.46
C ALA A 67 15.53 0.45 0.15
N GLY A 68 14.35 0.00 -0.30
CA GLY A 68 14.06 -1.41 -0.62
C GLY A 68 13.60 -2.27 0.56
N VAL A 69 13.17 -1.66 1.68
CA VAL A 69 12.63 -2.42 2.82
C VAL A 69 11.32 -3.08 2.42
N ARG A 70 11.26 -4.41 2.50
CA ARG A 70 10.11 -5.20 2.01
C ARG A 70 8.90 -5.21 2.94
N ARG A 71 9.11 -4.98 4.25
CA ARG A 71 8.03 -5.01 5.24
C ARG A 71 8.18 -3.86 6.23
N PHE A 72 7.16 -3.02 6.33
CA PHE A 72 7.11 -1.93 7.30
C PHE A 72 5.92 -2.13 8.24
N ILE A 73 6.20 -2.25 9.54
CA ILE A 73 5.18 -2.43 10.59
C ILE A 73 5.14 -1.15 11.41
N HIS A 74 4.05 -0.38 11.30
CA HIS A 74 3.84 0.83 12.09
C HIS A 74 3.07 0.50 13.37
N ILE A 75 3.67 0.76 14.53
CA ILE A 75 2.99 0.72 15.83
C ILE A 75 2.34 2.07 16.08
N GLY A 76 1.08 2.16 15.64
CA GLY A 76 0.23 3.34 15.80
C GLY A 76 -0.28 3.56 17.23
N GLY A 77 -1.22 4.48 17.38
CA GLY A 77 -1.94 4.73 18.64
C GLY A 77 -3.37 4.19 18.57
N TYR A 78 -3.94 3.76 19.70
CA TYR A 78 -5.32 3.27 19.75
C TYR A 78 -6.37 4.40 19.70
N TYR A 79 -6.00 5.64 20.07
CA TYR A 79 -6.92 6.77 20.20
C TYR A 79 -7.78 7.06 18.94
N PRO A 80 -7.25 7.05 17.70
CA PRO A 80 -8.06 7.27 16.51
C PRO A 80 -9.14 6.22 16.28
N HIS A 81 -8.97 5.00 16.82
CA HIS A 81 -9.95 3.91 16.68
C HIS A 81 -11.08 4.00 17.70
N VAL A 82 -10.76 4.39 18.95
CA VAL A 82 -11.75 4.39 20.05
C VAL A 82 -12.40 5.74 20.28
N THR A 83 -11.79 6.82 19.77
CA THR A 83 -12.30 8.20 19.85
C THR A 83 -12.14 8.94 18.52
N PRO A 84 -12.72 8.42 17.41
CA PRO A 84 -12.58 9.04 16.08
C PRO A 84 -13.10 10.48 16.03
N GLU A 85 -14.09 10.83 16.84
CA GLU A 85 -14.64 12.18 16.97
C GLU A 85 -13.61 13.21 17.46
N ARG A 86 -12.54 12.75 18.13
CA ARG A 86 -11.47 13.62 18.63
C ARG A 86 -10.40 13.93 17.59
N ILE A 87 -10.42 13.29 16.42
CA ILE A 87 -9.46 13.57 15.33
C ILE A 87 -9.51 15.06 14.93
N ASN A 88 -10.70 15.67 14.93
CA ASN A 88 -10.84 17.07 14.51
C ASN A 88 -10.57 18.09 15.63
N THR A 89 -10.57 17.66 16.89
CA THR A 89 -10.50 18.56 18.06
C THR A 89 -9.22 18.37 18.90
N SER A 90 -8.55 17.23 18.80
CA SER A 90 -7.30 16.94 19.50
C SER A 90 -6.15 16.81 18.51
N THR A 91 -5.20 17.75 18.56
CA THR A 91 -3.99 17.74 17.73
C THR A 91 -3.18 16.46 17.92
N TYR A 92 -3.15 15.90 19.13
CA TYR A 92 -2.50 14.63 19.41
C TYR A 92 -3.19 13.45 18.69
N VAL A 93 -4.50 13.28 18.87
CA VAL A 93 -5.25 12.20 18.18
C VAL A 93 -5.14 12.37 16.66
N ARG A 94 -5.24 13.60 16.16
CA ARG A 94 -5.02 13.93 14.74
C ARG A 94 -3.65 13.51 14.25
N SER A 95 -2.59 13.78 15.00
CA SER A 95 -1.22 13.42 14.58
C SER A 95 -0.99 11.92 14.49
N ARG A 96 -1.57 11.13 15.42
CA ARG A 96 -1.46 9.66 15.42
C ARG A 96 -2.24 9.06 14.26
N ARG A 97 -3.38 9.67 13.92
CA ARG A 97 -4.15 9.37 12.71
C ARG A 97 -3.31 9.64 11.47
N LEU A 98 -2.78 10.86 11.29
CA LEU A 98 -1.95 11.25 10.16
C LEU A 98 -0.69 10.37 9.98
N ALA A 99 -0.04 9.95 11.07
CA ALA A 99 1.12 9.06 11.01
C ALA A 99 0.77 7.67 10.44
N THR A 100 -0.34 7.10 10.92
CA THR A 100 -0.87 5.83 10.44
C THR A 100 -1.28 5.96 8.98
N ASP A 101 -2.05 7.00 8.68
CA ASP A 101 -2.61 7.24 7.36
C ASP A 101 -1.51 7.45 6.32
N GLY A 102 -0.55 8.34 6.59
CA GLY A 102 0.57 8.57 5.69
C GLY A 102 1.51 7.37 5.53
N THR A 103 1.47 6.40 6.45
CA THR A 103 2.14 5.10 6.28
C THR A 103 1.34 4.19 5.34
N PHE A 104 0.01 4.14 5.50
CA PHE A 104 -0.88 3.35 4.63
C PHE A 104 -0.95 3.88 3.19
N ALA A 105 -0.96 5.20 3.01
CA ALA A 105 -0.96 5.83 1.70
C ALA A 105 0.24 5.41 0.82
N LEU A 106 1.36 5.01 1.44
CA LEU A 106 2.54 4.49 0.74
C LEU A 106 2.38 3.04 0.27
N ALA A 107 1.35 2.34 0.74
CA ALA A 107 0.97 1.00 0.30
C ALA A 107 -0.13 1.01 -0.79
N GLY A 108 -0.64 2.17 -1.19
CA GLY A 108 -1.70 2.32 -2.18
C GLY A 108 -1.43 3.48 -3.14
N GLU A 109 -0.25 3.50 -3.77
CA GLU A 109 0.12 4.54 -4.73
C GLU A 109 -0.83 4.57 -5.92
N GLU A 110 -1.42 3.44 -6.30
CA GLU A 110 -2.47 3.32 -7.31
C GLU A 110 -3.73 4.09 -6.92
N VAL A 111 -4.07 4.12 -5.62
CA VAL A 111 -5.20 4.91 -5.08
C VAL A 111 -4.87 6.39 -5.10
N LEU A 112 -3.67 6.80 -4.68
CA LEU A 112 -3.24 8.19 -4.74
C LEU A 112 -3.19 8.71 -6.17
N TYR A 113 -2.73 7.88 -7.10
CA TYR A 113 -2.75 8.14 -8.53
C TYR A 113 -4.18 8.30 -9.06
N ALA A 114 -5.08 7.38 -8.72
CA ALA A 114 -6.49 7.46 -9.10
C ALA A 114 -7.21 8.73 -8.58
N LEU A 115 -6.79 9.23 -7.41
CA LEU A 115 -7.25 10.49 -6.82
C LEU A 115 -6.63 11.74 -7.47
N GLY A 116 -5.64 11.60 -8.36
CA GLY A 116 -4.89 12.71 -8.92
C GLY A 116 -3.96 13.39 -7.92
N LYS A 117 -3.60 12.72 -6.81
CA LYS A 117 -2.68 13.23 -5.78
C LYS A 117 -1.20 13.04 -6.14
N ILE A 118 -0.91 12.31 -7.21
CA ILE A 118 0.42 12.14 -7.79
C ILE A 118 0.38 12.72 -9.20
N ASP A 119 1.40 13.49 -9.58
CA ASP A 119 1.50 14.15 -10.90
C ASP A 119 1.88 13.16 -12.00
N ILE A 120 0.95 12.24 -12.29
CA ILE A 120 1.02 11.27 -13.38
C ILE A 120 -0.28 11.43 -14.18
N PRO A 121 -0.22 11.64 -15.51
CA PRO A 121 -1.44 11.68 -16.32
C PRO A 121 -2.17 10.33 -16.28
N PRO A 122 -3.49 10.26 -16.46
CA PRO A 122 -4.24 9.02 -16.44
C PRO A 122 -3.94 8.14 -17.67
N PHE A 123 -3.04 7.19 -17.51
CA PHE A 123 -2.76 6.11 -18.47
C PHE A 123 -2.40 4.79 -17.77
N GLY A 124 -2.50 3.69 -18.51
CA GLY A 124 -1.82 2.44 -18.19
C GLY A 124 -0.81 2.10 -19.28
N PRO A 125 0.28 1.40 -18.96
CA PRO A 125 1.20 0.95 -20.00
C PRO A 125 0.50 -0.03 -20.95
N SER A 126 0.98 -0.13 -22.19
CA SER A 126 0.47 -1.12 -23.14
C SER A 126 0.76 -2.55 -22.68
N GLY A 127 -0.15 -3.48 -22.99
CA GLY A 127 -0.05 -4.89 -22.59
C GLY A 127 -1.01 -5.27 -21.46
N GLY A 128 -0.77 -6.42 -20.86
CA GLY A 128 -1.62 -6.98 -19.81
C GLY A 128 -1.10 -8.28 -19.23
N SER A 129 -1.73 -8.73 -18.16
CA SER A 129 -1.37 -9.95 -17.46
C SER A 129 -2.60 -10.65 -16.90
N ASN A 130 -2.40 -11.87 -16.41
CA ASN A 130 -3.30 -12.43 -15.42
C ASN A 130 -2.98 -11.78 -14.06
N PHE A 131 -3.96 -11.08 -13.49
CA PHE A 131 -3.89 -10.48 -12.17
C PHE A 131 -4.67 -11.33 -11.19
N ILE A 132 -4.10 -11.54 -10.00
CA ILE A 132 -4.75 -12.22 -8.87
C ILE A 132 -4.62 -11.37 -7.61
N SER A 133 -5.72 -11.22 -6.87
CA SER A 133 -5.68 -10.50 -5.59
C SER A 133 -4.97 -11.34 -4.53
N THR A 134 -4.41 -10.67 -3.51
CA THR A 134 -3.82 -11.38 -2.36
C THR A 134 -4.86 -12.22 -1.61
N GLN A 135 -6.14 -11.83 -1.63
CA GLN A 135 -7.22 -12.60 -1.02
C GLN A 135 -7.47 -13.92 -1.78
N SER A 136 -7.61 -13.86 -3.10
CA SER A 136 -7.77 -15.05 -3.96
C SER A 136 -6.56 -16.00 -3.81
N LEU A 137 -5.34 -15.47 -3.78
CA LEU A 137 -4.13 -16.26 -3.55
C LEU A 137 -4.09 -16.91 -2.16
N SER A 138 -4.53 -16.20 -1.12
CA SER A 138 -4.57 -16.72 0.25
C SER A 138 -5.57 -17.87 0.38
N GLU A 139 -6.73 -17.75 -0.27
CA GLU A 139 -7.74 -18.81 -0.35
C GLU A 139 -7.22 -20.03 -1.10
N ALA A 140 -6.56 -19.83 -2.24
CA ALA A 140 -5.96 -20.92 -3.00
C ALA A 140 -4.90 -21.67 -2.17
N THR A 141 -4.11 -20.92 -1.40
CA THR A 141 -3.09 -21.47 -0.50
C THR A 141 -3.74 -22.26 0.64
N ALA A 142 -4.79 -21.74 1.27
CA ALA A 142 -5.55 -22.43 2.31
C ALA A 142 -6.17 -23.73 1.77
N GLY A 143 -6.81 -23.67 0.60
CA GLY A 143 -7.36 -24.85 -0.08
C GLY A 143 -6.31 -25.89 -0.43
N ALA A 144 -5.11 -25.47 -0.84
CA ALA A 144 -4.02 -26.40 -1.11
C ALA A 144 -3.55 -27.14 0.15
N LEU A 145 -3.57 -26.46 1.31
CA LEU A 145 -3.22 -27.07 2.60
C LEU A 145 -4.29 -28.07 3.09
N GLU A 146 -5.57 -27.77 2.87
CA GLU A 146 -6.68 -28.56 3.39
C GLU A 146 -7.03 -29.76 2.51
N GLN A 147 -6.99 -29.58 1.19
CA GLN A 147 -7.55 -30.51 0.22
C GLN A 147 -6.69 -30.68 -1.04
N GLY A 148 -5.49 -30.08 -1.06
CA GLY A 148 -4.55 -30.21 -2.17
C GLY A 148 -3.92 -31.60 -2.29
N GLU A 149 -3.53 -31.93 -3.51
CA GLU A 149 -2.76 -33.14 -3.81
C GLU A 149 -1.29 -32.93 -3.46
N THR A 150 -0.72 -33.92 -2.76
CA THR A 150 0.70 -33.92 -2.42
C THR A 150 1.56 -33.95 -3.69
N LEU A 151 2.57 -33.08 -3.74
CA LEU A 151 3.52 -32.94 -4.87
C LEU A 151 2.88 -32.46 -6.20
N LYS A 152 1.64 -31.96 -6.19
CA LYS A 152 1.04 -31.33 -7.37
C LYS A 152 1.43 -29.86 -7.46
N ALA A 153 1.76 -29.40 -8.67
CA ALA A 153 1.96 -27.99 -8.97
C ALA A 153 0.65 -27.40 -9.51
N TYR A 154 0.11 -26.41 -8.80
CA TYR A 154 -1.13 -25.73 -9.16
C TYR A 154 -0.83 -24.43 -9.93
N LEU A 155 -1.38 -24.28 -11.13
CA LEU A 155 -1.39 -23.01 -11.83
C LEU A 155 -2.54 -22.16 -11.27
N LEU A 156 -2.21 -21.05 -10.60
CA LEU A 156 -3.19 -20.10 -10.07
C LEU A 156 -3.38 -18.93 -11.02
N GLY A 157 -4.59 -18.41 -11.07
CA GLY A 157 -4.94 -17.24 -11.86
C GLY A 157 -6.35 -16.78 -11.55
N ASP A 158 -6.64 -15.53 -11.90
CA ASP A 158 -7.87 -14.85 -11.55
C ASP A 158 -8.45 -14.08 -12.74
N GLU A 159 -7.96 -12.88 -13.09
CA GLU A 159 -8.49 -12.11 -14.22
C GLU A 159 -7.42 -11.79 -15.28
N ASN A 160 -7.71 -12.08 -16.55
CA ASN A 160 -6.88 -11.68 -17.68
C ASN A 160 -7.25 -10.25 -18.10
N ILE A 161 -6.50 -9.23 -17.63
CA ILE A 161 -6.82 -7.82 -17.86
C ILE A 161 -5.63 -7.04 -18.40
N SER A 162 -5.93 -5.97 -19.14
CA SER A 162 -4.91 -5.01 -19.56
C SER A 162 -4.39 -4.21 -18.37
N PHE A 163 -3.14 -3.71 -18.44
CA PHE A 163 -2.63 -2.81 -17.40
C PHE A 163 -3.48 -1.52 -17.31
N THR A 164 -4.04 -1.08 -18.44
CA THR A 164 -5.01 0.03 -18.48
C THR A 164 -6.24 -0.26 -17.64
N SER A 165 -6.89 -1.41 -17.83
CA SER A 165 -8.06 -1.83 -17.07
C SER A 165 -7.74 -2.06 -15.58
N TYR A 166 -6.54 -2.53 -15.27
CA TYR A 166 -6.04 -2.62 -13.90
C TYR A 166 -6.02 -1.25 -13.22
N PHE A 167 -5.38 -0.23 -13.81
CA PHE A 167 -5.39 1.13 -13.25
C PHE A 167 -6.80 1.72 -13.21
N GLU A 168 -7.59 1.55 -14.27
CA GLU A 168 -8.97 2.01 -14.36
C GLU A 168 -9.85 1.47 -13.20
N SER A 169 -9.57 0.26 -12.70
CA SER A 169 -10.26 -0.28 -11.53
C SER A 169 -10.10 0.59 -10.27
N PHE A 170 -8.94 1.23 -10.07
CA PHE A 170 -8.71 2.16 -8.96
C PHE A 170 -9.40 3.50 -9.18
N PHE A 171 -9.38 4.04 -10.41
CA PHE A 171 -10.13 5.25 -10.77
C PHE A 171 -11.62 5.06 -10.48
N HIS A 172 -12.20 3.95 -10.93
CA HIS A 172 -13.59 3.62 -10.61
C HIS A 172 -13.83 3.42 -9.11
N ALA A 173 -12.89 2.79 -8.39
CA ALA A 173 -13.01 2.57 -6.96
C ALA A 173 -13.04 3.88 -6.15
N VAL A 174 -12.31 4.91 -6.57
CA VAL A 174 -12.34 6.25 -5.93
C VAL A 174 -13.46 7.16 -6.46
N GLY A 175 -14.34 6.64 -7.32
CA GLY A 175 -15.42 7.43 -7.95
C GLY A 175 -14.95 8.38 -9.06
N ASN A 176 -13.73 8.22 -9.55
CA ASN A 176 -13.21 8.97 -10.69
C ASN A 176 -13.50 8.21 -12.00
N HIS A 177 -14.28 8.82 -12.88
CA HIS A 177 -14.71 8.20 -14.14
C HIS A 177 -13.94 8.71 -15.37
N ILE A 178 -12.75 9.29 -15.16
CA ILE A 178 -11.88 9.65 -16.28
C ILE A 178 -11.46 8.40 -17.06
N SER A 179 -11.36 8.53 -18.38
CA SER A 179 -10.84 7.47 -19.23
C SER A 179 -9.33 7.31 -19.01
N VAL A 180 -8.90 6.12 -18.64
CA VAL A 180 -7.48 5.75 -18.58
C VAL A 180 -7.07 5.24 -19.96
N PHE A 181 -6.09 5.89 -20.59
CA PHE A 181 -5.64 5.50 -21.94
C PHE A 181 -4.52 4.45 -21.88
N SER A 182 -4.48 3.56 -22.86
CA SER A 182 -3.33 2.68 -23.07
C SER A 182 -2.24 3.46 -23.82
N LEU A 183 -1.07 3.61 -23.21
CA LEU A 183 0.09 4.27 -23.84
C LEU A 183 1.28 3.30 -23.88
N ASP A 184 1.99 3.25 -25.01
CA ASP A 184 3.30 2.62 -25.09
C ASP A 184 4.37 3.52 -24.46
N ARG A 185 4.28 3.66 -23.14
CA ARG A 185 5.15 4.48 -22.31
C ARG A 185 5.29 3.83 -20.94
N GLU A 186 6.45 4.00 -20.32
CA GLU A 186 6.72 3.49 -18.98
C GLU A 186 5.78 4.18 -17.99
N HIS A 187 5.13 3.39 -17.13
CA HIS A 187 4.28 3.93 -16.09
C HIS A 187 5.08 4.00 -14.78
N PRO A 188 5.16 5.14 -14.08
CA PRO A 188 5.97 5.24 -12.86
C PRO A 188 5.59 4.25 -11.75
N LEU A 189 4.30 3.87 -11.66
CA LEU A 189 3.81 2.87 -10.72
C LEU A 189 3.88 1.42 -11.23
N LEU A 190 4.22 1.23 -12.51
CA LEU A 190 4.45 -0.09 -13.10
C LEU A 190 5.59 0.04 -14.13
N PRO A 191 6.84 0.20 -13.65
CA PRO A 191 7.99 0.41 -14.51
C PRO A 191 8.29 -0.84 -15.34
N ASP A 192 9.04 -0.69 -16.43
CA ASP A 192 9.32 -1.81 -17.34
C ASP A 192 10.08 -2.93 -16.63
N SER A 193 10.93 -2.60 -15.65
CA SER A 193 11.64 -3.57 -14.83
C SER A 193 10.70 -4.49 -14.03
N ALA A 194 9.44 -4.09 -13.82
CA ALA A 194 8.41 -4.91 -13.18
C ALA A 194 7.56 -5.72 -14.17
N ILE A 195 7.69 -5.48 -15.48
CA ILE A 195 6.97 -6.17 -16.55
C ILE A 195 7.89 -7.22 -17.18
N TYR A 196 7.88 -8.44 -16.63
CA TYR A 196 8.81 -9.49 -17.03
C TYR A 196 8.65 -9.98 -18.49
N THR A 197 7.53 -9.70 -19.14
CA THR A 197 7.24 -10.08 -20.53
C THR A 197 7.51 -8.97 -21.55
N ASP A 198 8.18 -7.90 -21.13
CA ASP A 198 8.25 -6.63 -21.86
C ASP A 198 6.89 -5.95 -22.02
N ARG A 199 6.93 -4.62 -22.20
CA ARG A 199 5.72 -3.81 -22.44
C ARG A 199 5.07 -4.20 -23.78
N ALA A 200 3.78 -3.95 -23.93
CA ALA A 200 2.92 -4.33 -25.06
C ALA A 200 2.59 -5.84 -25.16
N SER A 201 3.31 -6.71 -24.45
CA SER A 201 2.95 -8.12 -24.34
C SER A 201 1.71 -8.33 -23.47
N VAL A 202 0.92 -9.36 -23.80
CA VAL A 202 -0.21 -9.81 -23.00
C VAL A 202 0.05 -11.24 -22.53
N VAL A 203 0.08 -11.43 -21.22
CA VAL A 203 0.04 -12.76 -20.61
C VAL A 203 -1.41 -13.10 -20.30
N SER A 204 -1.92 -14.15 -20.92
CA SER A 204 -3.27 -14.62 -20.67
C SER A 204 -3.31 -16.14 -20.61
N TYR A 205 -3.94 -16.67 -19.58
CA TYR A 205 -4.14 -18.11 -19.38
C TYR A 205 -5.34 -18.37 -18.48
N GLU A 206 -5.82 -19.61 -18.50
CA GLU A 206 -6.87 -20.09 -17.60
C GLU A 206 -6.31 -21.25 -16.76
N PRO A 207 -6.43 -21.18 -15.42
CA PRO A 207 -6.20 -22.33 -14.55
C PRO A 207 -7.09 -23.52 -14.92
N ASN A 208 -6.65 -24.74 -14.60
CA ASN A 208 -7.49 -25.92 -14.71
C ASN A 208 -8.74 -25.77 -13.82
N PRO A 209 -9.97 -25.85 -14.35
CA PRO A 209 -11.18 -25.66 -13.56
C PRO A 209 -11.33 -26.67 -12.42
N ASP A 210 -10.85 -27.90 -12.58
CA ASP A 210 -10.90 -28.91 -11.52
C ASP A 210 -9.98 -28.53 -10.36
N ASP A 211 -8.83 -27.94 -10.67
CA ASP A 211 -7.89 -27.44 -9.67
C ASP A 211 -8.46 -26.22 -8.94
N VAL A 212 -9.12 -25.31 -9.66
CA VAL A 212 -9.79 -24.15 -9.03
C VAL A 212 -10.91 -24.62 -8.10
N ALA A 213 -11.73 -25.58 -8.54
CA ALA A 213 -12.79 -26.16 -7.72
C ALA A 213 -12.23 -26.90 -6.50
N GLN A 214 -11.15 -27.67 -6.69
CA GLN A 214 -10.46 -28.37 -5.61
C GLN A 214 -9.86 -27.39 -4.61
N LEU A 215 -9.25 -26.29 -5.04
CA LEU A 215 -8.66 -25.32 -4.12
C LEU A 215 -9.70 -24.38 -3.51
N GLY A 216 -10.89 -24.25 -4.11
CA GLY A 216 -12.02 -23.53 -3.52
C GLY A 216 -11.79 -22.03 -3.35
N TYR A 217 -10.99 -21.39 -4.21
CA TYR A 217 -10.68 -19.97 -4.13
C TYR A 217 -11.54 -19.13 -5.08
N ARG A 218 -11.79 -17.86 -4.71
CA ARG A 218 -12.56 -16.94 -5.55
C ARG A 218 -11.78 -16.49 -6.79
N ARG A 219 -12.53 -16.10 -7.83
CA ARG A 219 -12.03 -15.38 -9.02
C ARG A 219 -12.92 -14.17 -9.29
N GLN A 220 -12.48 -13.30 -10.18
CA GLN A 220 -13.02 -11.98 -10.50
C GLN A 220 -12.94 -11.00 -9.32
N ASP A 221 -11.79 -10.97 -8.65
CA ASP A 221 -11.61 -10.25 -7.38
C ASP A 221 -10.89 -8.90 -7.50
N ILE A 222 -10.38 -8.50 -8.67
CA ILE A 222 -9.53 -7.31 -8.81
C ILE A 222 -10.30 -6.03 -8.48
N ALA A 223 -11.51 -5.87 -9.00
CA ALA A 223 -12.33 -4.69 -8.71
C ALA A 223 -12.75 -4.60 -7.23
N ARG A 224 -12.99 -5.75 -6.57
CA ARG A 224 -13.28 -5.78 -5.13
C ARG A 224 -12.05 -5.42 -4.32
N ALA A 225 -10.88 -5.96 -4.67
CA ALA A 225 -9.61 -5.65 -4.02
C ALA A 225 -9.25 -4.16 -4.14
N ALA A 226 -9.44 -3.56 -5.31
CA ALA A 226 -9.27 -2.11 -5.50
C ALA A 226 -10.20 -1.30 -4.58
N LYS A 227 -11.49 -1.67 -4.49
CA LYS A 227 -12.46 -1.02 -3.58
C LYS A 227 -12.11 -1.19 -2.11
N GLU A 228 -11.65 -2.38 -1.71
CA GLU A 228 -11.19 -2.62 -0.35
C GLU A 228 -10.01 -1.72 0.00
N LEU A 229 -9.02 -1.61 -0.89
CA LEU A 229 -7.87 -0.73 -0.69
C LEU A 229 -8.30 0.74 -0.60
N VAL A 230 -9.23 1.19 -1.44
CA VAL A 230 -9.82 2.53 -1.35
C VAL A 230 -10.54 2.72 -0.01
N GLY A 231 -11.39 1.79 0.41
CA GLY A 231 -12.12 1.86 1.68
C GLY A 231 -11.21 1.91 2.92
N LEU A 232 -10.05 1.26 2.87
CA LEU A 232 -9.01 1.38 3.91
C LEU A 232 -8.43 2.81 3.98
N LEU A 233 -8.39 3.52 2.85
CA LEU A 233 -7.85 4.87 2.71
C LEU A 233 -8.92 5.98 2.73
N GLU A 234 -10.22 5.67 2.59
CA GLU A 234 -11.34 6.63 2.61
C GLU A 234 -11.36 7.58 3.82
N PRO A 235 -11.14 7.12 5.08
CA PRO A 235 -11.08 8.04 6.20
C PRO A 235 -9.88 9.01 6.18
N GLU A 236 -8.97 8.88 5.20
CA GLU A 236 -7.85 9.79 4.90
C GLU A 236 -8.13 10.72 3.70
N ILE A 237 -9.09 10.35 2.85
CA ILE A 237 -9.45 11.07 1.62
C ILE A 237 -10.56 12.11 1.90
N GLY A 238 -11.45 11.84 2.85
CA GLY A 238 -12.64 12.64 3.19
C GLY A 238 -12.45 13.84 4.13
N GLY A 239 -11.34 14.59 4.00
CA GLY A 239 -11.06 15.80 4.81
C GLY A 239 -11.17 17.14 4.05
N CYS A 240 -11.62 17.13 2.80
CA CYS A 240 -11.86 18.34 2.01
C CYS A 240 -13.21 18.26 1.33
N GLN A 241 -14.26 18.61 2.08
CA GLN A 241 -15.45 19.26 1.54
C GLN A 241 -15.64 20.57 2.30
#